data_AF-A0A2U2MZY3-F1
#
_entry.id   AF-A0A2U2MZY3-F1
#
_cell.length_a   1.000
_cell.length_b   1.000
_cell.length_c   1.000
_cell.angle_alpha   90.00
_cell.angle_beta   90.00
_cell.angle_gamma   90.00
#
_symmetry.space_group_name_H-M   'P 1'
#
loop_
_entity.id
_entity.type
_entity.pdbx_description
1 polymer ?
#
loop_
_entity_poly.entity_id
_entity_poly.type
_entity_poly.pdbx_seq_one_letter_code
_entity_poly.pdbx_strand_id
1 'polypeptide(L)'
;VLVVFSIVGLDKLKIDDPVGAISAHGTAGIWGLLAVPLTNPGATFGAQILGIVVIFLWVFLASLLVWGIIKAVMGIRVSEEEEFEGLDIGECGLEAYPEFTSQQLRSEPRGGSSRRAQSPSSSTAASPQPSA
;
A
#
# COMPACT_ATOMS: atom_id res chain seq x y z
N VAL A 1 6.32 -18.48 13.54
CA VAL A 1 5.18 -18.30 14.48
C VAL A 1 5.25 -16.95 15.21
N LEU A 2 6.35 -16.59 15.89
CA LEU A 2 6.51 -15.31 16.59
C LEU A 2 6.21 -14.07 15.71
N VAL A 3 6.80 -14.01 14.51
CA VAL A 3 6.56 -12.91 13.55
C VAL A 3 5.09 -12.77 13.17
N VAL A 4 4.36 -13.90 13.01
CA VAL A 4 2.94 -13.88 12.66
C VAL A 4 2.10 -13.26 13.78
N PHE A 5 2.38 -13.60 15.03
CA PHE A 5 1.72 -12.98 16.18
C PHE A 5 2.07 -11.49 16.30
N SER A 6 3.31 -11.11 15.97
CA SER A 6 3.74 -9.72 15.95
C SER A 6 2.97 -8.90 14.91
N ILE A 7 2.83 -9.41 13.67
CA ILE A 7 2.07 -8.74 12.60
C ILE A 7 0.62 -8.51 13.04
N VAL A 8 -0.07 -9.59 13.44
CA VAL A 8 -1.48 -9.50 13.90
C VAL A 8 -1.63 -8.57 15.10
N GLY A 9 -0.62 -8.51 15.98
CA GLY A 9 -0.58 -7.60 17.11
C GLY A 9 -0.47 -6.13 16.69
N LEU A 10 0.46 -5.81 15.78
CA LEU A 10 0.65 -4.45 15.25
C LEU A 10 -0.59 -3.98 14.47
N ASP A 11 -1.20 -4.84 13.66
CA ASP A 11 -2.43 -4.55 12.93
C ASP A 11 -3.57 -4.17 13.89
N LYS A 12 -3.72 -4.91 15.00
CA LYS A 12 -4.71 -4.60 16.04
C LYS A 12 -4.44 -3.29 16.77
N LEU A 13 -3.18 -2.89 16.85
CA LEU A 13 -2.76 -1.60 17.40
C LEU A 13 -2.88 -0.46 16.36
N LYS A 14 -3.32 -0.76 15.13
CA LYS A 14 -3.38 0.18 14.01
C LYS A 14 -2.03 0.79 13.68
N ILE A 15 -0.96 0.01 13.86
CA ILE A 15 0.38 0.36 13.42
C ILE A 15 0.56 -0.28 12.04
N ASP A 16 0.55 0.56 11.01
CA ASP A 16 0.76 0.13 9.63
C ASP A 16 2.26 -0.06 9.38
N ASP A 17 2.70 -1.33 9.38
CA ASP A 17 4.07 -1.77 9.09
C ASP A 17 4.09 -2.43 7.70
N PRO A 18 4.18 -1.64 6.60
CA PRO A 18 3.82 -2.07 5.25
C PRO A 18 4.65 -3.24 4.72
N VAL A 19 5.88 -3.37 5.21
CA VAL A 19 6.81 -4.46 4.80
C VAL A 19 7.05 -5.46 5.94
N GLY A 20 6.38 -5.31 7.08
CA GLY A 20 6.58 -6.15 8.26
C GLY A 20 7.96 -5.98 8.91
N ALA A 21 8.60 -4.81 8.78
CA ALA A 21 9.96 -4.58 9.25
C ALA A 21 10.08 -4.69 10.77
N ILE A 22 9.11 -4.14 11.51
CA ILE A 22 9.10 -4.20 12.99
C ILE A 22 8.97 -5.66 13.42
N SER A 23 8.07 -6.41 12.78
CA SER A 23 7.83 -7.80 13.14
C SER A 23 8.99 -8.74 12.76
N ALA A 24 9.54 -8.60 11.55
CA ALA A 24 10.60 -9.48 11.04
C ALA A 24 11.98 -9.16 11.62
N HIS A 25 12.30 -7.88 11.86
CA HIS A 25 13.62 -7.47 12.34
C HIS A 25 13.61 -7.07 13.82
N GLY A 26 12.64 -6.24 14.24
CA GLY A 26 12.53 -5.79 15.62
C GLY A 26 12.21 -6.93 16.58
N THR A 27 11.05 -7.56 16.41
CA THR A 27 10.57 -8.63 17.31
C THR A 27 11.48 -9.86 17.25
N ALA A 28 11.90 -10.28 16.05
CA ALA A 28 12.83 -11.41 15.91
C ALA A 28 14.23 -11.10 16.47
N GLY A 29 14.72 -9.87 16.29
CA GLY A 29 16.01 -9.44 16.83
C GLY A 29 16.03 -9.40 18.36
N ILE A 30 14.97 -8.88 18.97
CA ILE A 30 14.78 -8.91 20.44
C ILE A 30 14.77 -10.35 20.94
N TRP A 31 14.00 -11.23 20.29
CA TRP A 31 14.00 -12.66 20.64
C TRP A 31 15.39 -13.29 20.50
N GLY A 32 16.11 -12.96 19.43
CA GLY A 32 17.48 -13.43 19.20
C GLY A 32 18.43 -13.06 20.34
N LEU A 33 18.42 -11.80 20.78
CA LEU A 33 19.23 -11.34 21.92
C LEU A 33 18.86 -12.04 23.22
N LEU A 34 17.56 -12.25 23.47
CA LEU A 34 17.09 -12.98 24.65
C LEU A 34 17.40 -14.48 24.60
N ALA A 35 17.61 -15.06 23.42
CA ALA A 35 18.00 -16.45 23.28
C ALA A 35 19.51 -16.68 23.54
N VAL A 36 20.35 -15.66 23.45
CA VAL A 36 21.82 -15.79 23.63
C VAL A 36 22.21 -16.43 24.97
N PRO A 37 21.66 -16.02 26.14
CA PRO A 37 22.02 -16.62 27.43
C PRO A 37 21.59 -18.10 27.57
N LEU A 38 20.72 -18.59 26.69
CA LEU A 38 20.29 -20.00 26.69
C LEU A 38 21.36 -20.93 26.09
N THR A 39 22.20 -20.41 25.20
CA THR A 39 23.19 -21.20 24.46
C THR A 39 24.63 -20.79 24.79
N ASN A 40 24.83 -19.64 25.42
CA ASN A 40 26.13 -19.13 25.82
C ASN A 40 26.22 -18.88 27.33
N PRO A 41 26.92 -19.74 28.10
CA PRO A 41 27.06 -19.59 29.55
C PRO A 41 27.74 -18.30 30.02
N GLY A 42 28.51 -17.63 29.14
CA GLY A 42 29.15 -16.34 29.44
C GLY A 42 28.24 -15.13 29.25
N ALA A 43 27.05 -15.32 28.65
CA ALA A 43 26.09 -14.25 28.44
C ALA A 43 25.05 -14.22 29.57
N THR A 44 24.65 -13.01 29.98
CA THR A 44 23.60 -12.81 30.98
C THR A 44 22.39 -12.13 30.36
N PHE A 45 21.19 -12.46 30.82
CA PHE A 45 19.97 -11.76 30.41
C PHE A 45 20.05 -10.26 30.69
N GLY A 46 20.67 -9.85 31.80
CA GLY A 46 20.84 -8.44 32.15
C GLY A 46 21.64 -7.67 31.11
N ALA A 47 22.75 -8.23 30.64
CA ALA A 47 23.55 -7.61 29.58
C ALA A 47 22.79 -7.53 28.25
N GLN A 48 22.04 -8.58 27.88
CA GLN A 48 21.25 -8.59 26.63
C GLN A 48 20.11 -7.57 26.67
N ILE A 49 19.38 -7.48 27.79
CA ILE A 49 18.31 -6.48 27.97
C ILE A 49 18.87 -5.07 27.93
N LEU A 50 20.00 -4.82 28.59
CA LEU A 50 20.68 -3.53 28.53
C LEU A 50 21.06 -3.20 27.08
N GLY A 51 21.61 -4.16 26.33
CA GLY A 51 21.91 -4.02 24.91
C GLY A 51 20.68 -3.66 24.07
N ILE A 52 19.56 -4.37 24.26
CA ILE A 52 18.28 -4.08 23.60
C ILE A 52 17.87 -2.61 23.84
N VAL A 53 17.89 -2.16 25.10
CA VAL A 53 17.50 -0.80 25.47
C VAL A 53 18.44 0.24 24.87
N VAL A 54 19.75 0.02 24.93
CA VAL A 54 20.76 0.94 24.37
C VAL A 54 20.59 1.06 22.85
N ILE A 55 20.46 -0.07 22.15
CA ILE A 55 20.26 -0.08 20.69
C ILE A 55 18.95 0.62 20.33
N PHE A 56 17.85 0.28 21.02
CA PHE A 56 16.54 0.88 20.75
C PHE A 56 16.58 2.38 20.94
N LEU A 57 17.07 2.88 22.08
CA LEU A 57 17.12 4.30 22.37
C LEU A 57 18.02 5.04 21.39
N TRP A 58 19.20 4.51 21.08
CA TRP A 58 20.10 5.12 20.13
C TRP A 58 19.47 5.23 18.73
N VAL A 59 19.00 4.11 18.18
CA VAL A 59 18.43 4.07 16.83
C VAL A 59 17.15 4.89 16.74
N PHE A 60 16.27 4.81 17.74
CA PHE A 60 15.01 5.56 17.75
C PHE A 60 15.26 7.07 17.82
N LEU A 61 16.13 7.54 18.72
CA LEU A 61 16.43 8.97 18.85
C LEU A 61 17.20 9.51 17.64
N ALA A 62 18.19 8.78 17.14
CA ALA A 62 18.92 9.17 15.94
C ALA A 62 18.00 9.23 14.72
N SER A 63 17.09 8.25 14.57
CA SER A 63 16.09 8.26 13.50
C SER A 63 15.13 9.43 13.67
N LEU A 64 14.54 9.64 14.85
CA LEU A 64 13.65 10.79 15.06
C LEU A 64 14.32 12.13 14.71
N LEU A 65 15.60 12.29 15.05
CA LEU A 65 16.36 13.48 14.68
C LEU A 65 16.52 13.60 13.16
N VAL A 66 17.03 12.57 12.49
CA VAL A 66 17.28 12.59 11.03
C VAL A 66 15.97 12.80 10.26
N TRP A 67 14.94 12.04 10.60
CA TRP A 67 13.64 12.12 9.95
C TRP A 67 12.96 13.49 10.24
N GLY A 68 13.16 14.03 11.45
CA GLY A 68 12.72 15.38 11.80
C GLY A 68 13.40 16.47 10.97
N ILE A 69 14.71 16.35 10.73
CA ILE A 69 15.45 17.27 9.86
C ILE A 69 14.96 17.18 8.41
N ILE A 70 14.83 15.98 7.86
CA ILE A 70 14.33 15.77 6.49
C ILE A 70 12.93 16.38 6.34
N LYS A 71 12.04 16.11 7.32
CA LYS A 71 10.69 16.67 7.35
C LYS A 71 10.69 18.19 7.35
N ALA A 72 11.64 18.84 8.03
CA ALA A 72 11.72 20.30 8.11
C ALA A 72 12.31 20.95 6.84
N VAL A 73 13.20 20.26 6.12
CA VAL A 73 13.90 20.82 4.95
C VAL A 73 13.13 20.59 3.65
N MET A 74 12.61 19.39 3.43
CA MET A 74 12.01 18.99 2.15
C MET A 74 10.67 18.26 2.27
N GLY A 75 10.24 17.91 3.48
CA GLY A 75 9.10 17.02 3.66
C GLY A 75 9.47 15.54 3.43
N ILE A 76 8.64 14.62 3.93
CA ILE A 76 8.92 13.17 3.85
C ILE A 76 7.75 12.33 3.34
N ARG A 77 6.55 12.92 3.30
CA ARG A 77 5.33 12.28 2.82
C ARG A 77 4.86 13.07 1.61
N VAL A 78 4.40 12.36 0.59
CA VAL A 78 3.76 12.94 -0.60
C VAL A 78 2.46 13.66 -0.24
N SER A 79 1.91 14.42 -1.19
CA SER A 79 0.58 15.03 -1.00
C SER A 79 -0.51 13.96 -0.86
N GLU A 80 -1.64 14.31 -0.23
CA GLU A 80 -2.77 13.37 -0.05
C GLU A 80 -3.37 12.93 -1.39
N GLU A 81 -3.34 13.80 -2.40
CA GLU A 81 -3.76 13.49 -3.78
C GLU A 81 -2.83 12.46 -4.41
N GLU A 82 -1.51 12.67 -4.38
CA GLU A 82 -0.52 11.70 -4.89
C GLU A 82 -0.52 10.38 -4.09
N GLU A 83 -0.79 10.43 -2.79
CA GLU A 83 -0.94 9.23 -1.97
C GLU A 83 -2.16 8.41 -2.40
N PHE A 84 -3.26 9.06 -2.81
CA PHE A 84 -4.46 8.40 -3.28
C PHE A 84 -4.33 7.86 -4.71
N GLU A 85 -3.68 8.60 -5.61
CA GLU A 85 -3.42 8.17 -6.98
C GLU A 85 -2.38 7.05 -7.07
N GLY A 86 -1.44 7.01 -6.11
CA GLY A 86 -0.34 6.05 -6.06
C GLY A 86 0.94 6.62 -6.64
N LEU A 87 2.06 6.40 -5.92
CA LEU A 87 3.36 7.00 -6.28
C LEU A 87 3.89 6.54 -7.64
N ASP A 88 3.52 5.35 -8.11
CA ASP A 88 3.98 4.85 -9.40
C ASP A 88 3.49 5.72 -10.58
N ILE A 89 2.25 6.25 -10.50
CA ILE A 89 1.70 7.15 -11.52
C ILE A 89 2.40 8.51 -11.45
N GLY A 90 2.56 9.07 -10.23
CA GLY A 90 3.15 10.38 -10.02
C GLY A 90 4.65 10.46 -10.34
N GLU A 91 5.42 9.42 -10.03
CA GLU A 91 6.88 9.42 -10.21
C GLU A 91 7.34 8.72 -11.51
N CYS A 92 6.69 7.62 -11.89
CA CYS A 92 7.12 6.81 -13.05
C CYS A 92 6.28 7.07 -14.30
N GLY A 93 5.08 7.66 -14.18
CA GLY A 93 4.15 7.87 -15.29
C GLY A 93 3.52 6.59 -15.85
N LEU A 94 3.61 5.49 -15.09
CA LEU A 94 3.10 4.17 -15.43
C LEU A 94 2.58 3.49 -14.15
N GLU A 95 1.47 2.76 -14.29
CA GLU A 95 0.99 1.84 -13.25
C GLU A 95 1.98 0.69 -13.05
N ALA A 96 2.22 0.26 -11.80
CA ALA A 96 3.15 -0.84 -11.52
C ALA A 96 2.66 -2.19 -12.08
N TYR A 97 1.35 -2.40 -12.16
CA TYR A 97 0.76 -3.65 -12.65
C TYR A 97 -0.48 -3.43 -13.55
N PRO A 98 -0.31 -2.89 -14.77
CA PRO A 98 -1.42 -2.50 -15.66
C PRO A 98 -2.35 -3.67 -16.06
N GLU A 99 -1.87 -4.90 -15.95
CA GLU A 99 -2.61 -6.13 -16.22
C GLU A 99 -3.70 -6.46 -15.19
N PHE A 100 -3.61 -5.96 -13.95
CA PHE A 100 -4.65 -6.18 -12.92
C PHE A 100 -5.71 -5.07 -12.91
N THR A 101 -5.39 -3.85 -13.33
CA THR A 101 -6.34 -2.72 -13.41
C THR A 101 -7.38 -2.91 -14.53
N SER A 102 -6.99 -3.56 -15.64
CA SER A 102 -7.84 -3.74 -16.84
C SER A 102 -8.82 -4.92 -16.78
N GLN A 103 -8.75 -5.76 -15.73
CA GLN A 103 -9.72 -6.85 -15.47
C GLN A 103 -10.99 -6.33 -14.78
N GLN A 104 -10.89 -5.28 -13.94
CA GLN A 104 -12.03 -4.65 -13.27
C GLN A 104 -12.99 -3.98 -14.27
N LEU A 105 -12.48 -3.47 -15.39
CA LEU A 105 -13.26 -2.82 -16.46
C LEU A 105 -13.91 -3.81 -17.44
N ARG A 106 -13.56 -5.11 -17.37
CA ARG A 106 -14.04 -6.13 -18.32
C ARG A 106 -15.19 -7.00 -17.78
N SER A 107 -15.59 -6.79 -16.52
CA SER A 107 -16.72 -7.51 -15.88
C SER A 107 -18.08 -6.83 -16.02
N GLU A 108 -18.16 -5.66 -16.66
CA GLU A 108 -19.45 -5.07 -17.08
C GLU A 108 -19.99 -5.81 -18.32
N PRO A 109 -21.12 -6.53 -18.24
CA PRO A 109 -21.68 -7.22 -19.40
C PRO A 109 -22.28 -6.18 -20.36
N ARG A 110 -21.55 -5.86 -21.44
CA ARG A 110 -22.16 -5.22 -22.62
C ARG A 110 -23.18 -6.16 -23.24
N GLY A 111 -24.47 -5.94 -23.01
CA GLY A 111 -25.48 -6.82 -23.58
C GLY A 111 -26.95 -6.44 -23.43
N GLY A 112 -27.29 -5.16 -23.27
CA GLY A 112 -28.69 -4.70 -23.35
C GLY A 112 -29.21 -4.73 -24.78
N SER A 113 -29.70 -5.88 -25.23
CA SER A 113 -30.47 -6.03 -26.48
C SER A 113 -31.83 -5.35 -26.33
N SER A 114 -31.94 -4.08 -26.70
CA SER A 114 -33.22 -3.40 -26.83
C SER A 114 -33.92 -3.86 -28.10
N ARG A 115 -34.79 -4.86 -27.95
CA ARG A 115 -35.91 -5.06 -28.88
C ARG A 115 -37.01 -4.06 -28.53
N ARG A 116 -37.52 -3.38 -29.57
CA ARG A 116 -38.93 -2.98 -29.81
C ARG A 116 -39.14 -1.48 -30.05
N ALA A 117 -39.36 -1.13 -31.32
CA ALA A 117 -40.61 -0.51 -31.76
C ALA A 117 -40.69 -0.58 -33.29
N GLN A 118 -41.68 -1.32 -33.79
CA GLN A 118 -42.06 -1.40 -35.20
C GLN A 118 -43.00 -0.26 -35.59
N SER A 119 -43.03 -0.04 -36.91
CA SER A 119 -43.96 0.76 -37.75
C SER A 119 -43.52 2.21 -38.02
N PRO A 120 -43.55 2.61 -39.31
CA PRO A 120 -44.80 3.02 -39.92
C PRO A 120 -45.10 2.34 -41.27
N SER A 121 -46.37 1.98 -41.45
CA SER A 121 -46.97 1.54 -42.71
C SER A 121 -47.35 2.73 -43.60
N SER A 122 -47.21 2.53 -44.92
CA SER A 122 -47.98 3.15 -46.04
C SER A 122 -47.88 4.68 -46.20
N SER A 123 -47.77 5.30 -47.37
CA SER A 123 -47.78 4.90 -48.78
C SER A 123 -47.61 6.19 -49.60
N THR A 124 -47.09 6.05 -50.83
CA THR A 124 -47.40 6.91 -52.00
C THR A 124 -46.71 8.28 -52.19
N ALA A 125 -45.69 8.25 -53.05
CA ALA A 125 -45.51 9.02 -54.30
C ALA A 125 -45.20 10.53 -54.33
N ALA A 126 -44.40 10.83 -55.37
CA ALA A 126 -44.25 12.06 -56.16
C ALA A 126 -43.15 13.06 -55.76
N SER A 127 -42.06 13.02 -56.54
CA SER A 127 -41.09 14.10 -56.85
C SER A 127 -41.76 15.27 -57.62
N PRO A 128 -41.07 16.34 -58.09
CA PRO A 128 -39.80 17.00 -57.71
C PRO A 128 -39.90 18.57 -57.67
N GLN A 129 -38.73 19.27 -57.60
CA GLN A 129 -38.42 20.66 -58.08
C GLN A 129 -38.44 21.86 -57.07
N PRO A 130 -37.73 23.01 -57.35
CA PRO A 130 -36.71 23.58 -56.45
C PRO A 130 -36.86 25.10 -56.13
N SER A 131 -35.82 25.64 -55.45
CA SER A 131 -35.35 27.05 -55.38
C SER A 131 -36.26 28.14 -54.79
N ALA A 132 -35.78 28.73 -53.68
CA ALA A 132 -35.64 30.18 -53.48
C ALA A 132 -34.52 30.41 -52.45
#